data_AF-A0A3N5L7E4-F1
#
_entry.id   AF-A0A3N5L7E4-F1
#
_cell.length_a   1.000
_cell.length_b   1.000
_cell.length_c   1.000
_cell.angle_alpha   90.00
_cell.angle_beta   90.00
_cell.angle_gamma   90.00
#
_symmetry.space_group_name_H-M   'P 1'
#
loop_
_entity.id
_entity.type
_entity.pdbx_description
1 polymer ?
#
loop_
_entity_poly.entity_id
_entity_poly.type
_entity_poly.pdbx_seq_one_letter_code
_entity_poly.pdbx_strand_id
1 'polypeptide(L)'
;ADRLSAILNQPVQFADDCVGPEVEAKAKALAPGQVLLLENVRFHDGETKNDPEFSRKLAAFAEVYVNDAFGSAHRAHSSTYGVPEVLGQGAAGLLMERELESLSKVLFHPDRPVVAILGGAKVSDKIEVIENFLNFADAVLLGGGMAYTFFKAQGKNIGKSLLEADKLDVAKAVLDKAKSRGVKLLLPVDHVVAPKLEAGVETRVQSVDEIPDDWMGLDIGPKTIEQFEAEIAKAKTIIWNGPVGVFEIDEFAKGTMAVAKVVANAKAFSLIGGGDSISAVKKAGVTDKIGHISTGGGASLEFLAGQKLPGVEILTEKK
;
A
#
# COMPACT_ATOMS: atom_id res chain seq x y z
N ALA A 1 -0.08 -26.13 -4.47
CA ALA A 1 -0.01 -26.63 -5.86
C ALA A 1 -1.39 -26.83 -6.50
N ASP A 2 -2.31 -27.53 -5.83
CA ASP A 2 -3.63 -27.93 -6.40
C ASP A 2 -4.45 -26.78 -6.99
N ARG A 3 -4.55 -25.66 -6.28
CA ARG A 3 -5.29 -24.50 -6.78
C ARG A 3 -4.66 -23.93 -8.07
N LEU A 4 -3.34 -23.90 -8.16
CA LEU A 4 -2.63 -23.43 -9.36
C LEU A 4 -2.85 -24.39 -10.53
N SER A 5 -2.79 -25.70 -10.26
CA SER A 5 -3.10 -26.76 -11.25
C SER A 5 -4.51 -26.56 -11.85
N ALA A 6 -5.51 -26.31 -11.00
CA ALA A 6 -6.88 -26.06 -11.44
C ALA A 6 -7.03 -24.76 -12.26
N ILE A 7 -6.24 -23.72 -11.97
CA ILE A 7 -6.27 -22.45 -12.71
C ILE A 7 -5.59 -22.59 -14.09
N LEU A 8 -4.45 -23.30 -14.14
CA LEU A 8 -3.69 -23.48 -15.38
C LEU A 8 -4.26 -24.58 -16.29
N ASN A 9 -5.21 -25.38 -15.81
CA ASN A 9 -5.71 -26.58 -16.49
C ASN A 9 -4.59 -27.56 -16.90
N GLN A 10 -3.53 -27.66 -16.08
CA GLN A 10 -2.42 -28.60 -16.29
C GLN A 10 -1.81 -29.04 -14.95
N PRO A 11 -1.17 -30.23 -14.88
CA PRO A 11 -0.53 -30.68 -13.67
C PRO A 11 0.55 -29.72 -13.19
N VAL A 12 0.52 -29.39 -11.89
CA VAL A 12 1.60 -28.69 -11.19
C VAL A 12 2.25 -29.67 -10.24
N GLN A 13 3.51 -30.00 -10.50
CA GLN A 13 4.30 -30.83 -9.61
C GLN A 13 4.65 -30.05 -8.34
N PHE A 14 4.84 -30.76 -7.22
CA PHE A 14 5.25 -30.17 -5.96
C PHE A 14 6.55 -30.82 -5.46
N ALA A 15 7.48 -29.99 -5.00
CA ALA A 15 8.66 -30.42 -4.27
C ALA A 15 8.46 -30.16 -2.78
N ASP A 16 8.78 -31.15 -1.95
CA ASP A 16 8.64 -31.10 -0.49
C ASP A 16 9.73 -30.26 0.19
N ASP A 17 10.64 -29.70 -0.59
CA ASP A 17 11.66 -28.74 -0.18
C ASP A 17 11.97 -27.76 -1.34
N CYS A 18 12.79 -26.74 -1.09
CA CYS A 18 13.25 -25.74 -2.05
C CYS A 18 14.61 -26.09 -2.68
N VAL A 19 15.40 -26.91 -1.99
CA VAL A 19 16.79 -27.19 -2.34
C VAL A 19 17.13 -28.66 -2.07
N GLY A 20 18.24 -29.12 -2.61
CA GLY A 20 18.76 -30.47 -2.37
C GLY A 20 18.54 -31.43 -3.55
N PRO A 21 19.12 -32.64 -3.47
CA PRO A 21 19.26 -33.54 -4.61
C PRO A 21 17.92 -33.95 -5.25
N GLU A 22 16.88 -34.17 -4.44
CA GLU A 22 15.55 -34.56 -4.93
C GLU A 22 14.86 -33.41 -5.67
N VAL A 23 14.98 -32.18 -5.17
CA VAL A 23 14.43 -30.99 -5.82
C VAL A 23 15.14 -30.73 -7.14
N GLU A 24 16.47 -30.82 -7.16
CA GLU A 24 17.27 -30.67 -8.38
C GLU A 24 16.91 -31.73 -9.42
N ALA A 25 16.71 -32.99 -9.00
CA ALA A 25 16.30 -34.06 -9.90
C ALA A 25 14.90 -33.79 -10.49
N LYS A 26 13.93 -33.37 -9.66
CA LYS A 26 12.58 -32.98 -10.12
C LYS A 26 12.65 -31.81 -11.11
N ALA A 27 13.45 -30.78 -10.82
CA ALA A 27 13.61 -29.61 -11.69
C ALA A 27 14.27 -29.95 -13.03
N LYS A 28 15.36 -30.74 -13.02
CA LYS A 28 16.07 -31.18 -14.25
C LYS A 28 15.22 -32.12 -15.13
N ALA A 29 14.24 -32.81 -14.54
CA ALA A 29 13.34 -33.70 -15.26
C ALA A 29 12.14 -32.98 -15.91
N LEU A 30 11.95 -31.67 -15.67
CA LEU A 30 10.84 -30.92 -16.26
C LEU A 30 10.98 -30.84 -17.79
N ALA A 31 9.90 -31.21 -18.47
CA ALA A 31 9.75 -30.96 -19.91
C ALA A 31 9.24 -29.52 -20.17
N PRO A 32 9.48 -28.95 -21.37
CA PRO A 32 8.94 -27.65 -21.74
C PRO A 32 7.42 -27.56 -21.49
N GLY A 33 7.00 -26.50 -20.80
CA GLY A 33 5.60 -26.24 -20.43
C GLY A 33 5.15 -26.84 -19.09
N GLN A 34 5.95 -27.71 -18.47
CA GLN A 34 5.63 -28.24 -17.14
C GLN A 34 5.98 -27.25 -16.02
N VAL A 35 5.28 -27.37 -14.89
CA VAL A 35 5.43 -26.49 -13.73
C VAL A 35 5.78 -27.30 -12.49
N LEU A 36 6.82 -26.86 -11.79
CA LEU A 36 7.17 -27.33 -10.45
C LEU A 36 7.00 -26.17 -9.47
N LEU A 37 6.21 -26.39 -8.42
CA LEU A 37 6.13 -25.50 -7.27
C LEU A 37 7.04 -26.05 -6.17
N LEU A 38 7.99 -25.23 -5.73
CA LEU A 38 8.84 -25.53 -4.58
C LEU A 38 8.06 -25.36 -3.27
N GLU A 39 8.57 -25.94 -2.19
CA GLU A 39 8.07 -25.67 -0.85
C GLU A 39 8.32 -24.19 -0.46
N ASN A 40 7.76 -23.79 0.68
CA ASN A 40 7.93 -22.45 1.23
C ASN A 40 9.40 -22.11 1.51
N VAL A 41 9.96 -21.20 0.72
CA VAL A 41 11.35 -20.70 0.88
C VAL A 41 11.66 -20.18 2.28
N ARG A 42 10.66 -19.69 3.02
CA ARG A 42 10.84 -19.20 4.40
C ARG A 42 10.97 -20.31 5.45
N PHE A 43 10.85 -21.58 5.08
CA PHE A 43 11.26 -22.69 5.95
C PHE A 43 12.79 -22.80 6.07
N HIS A 44 13.54 -22.12 5.18
CA HIS A 44 14.98 -21.95 5.30
C HIS A 44 15.30 -20.61 5.95
N ASP A 45 15.96 -20.63 7.11
CA ASP A 45 16.43 -19.42 7.80
C ASP A 45 17.33 -18.52 6.95
N GLY A 46 17.95 -19.08 5.91
CA GLY A 46 18.78 -18.35 4.95
C GLY A 46 18.00 -17.38 4.07
N GLU A 47 16.70 -17.63 3.82
CA GLU A 47 15.88 -16.81 2.92
C GLU A 47 15.85 -15.35 3.36
N THR A 48 15.49 -15.07 4.60
CA THR A 48 15.35 -13.69 5.11
C THR A 48 16.69 -13.01 5.41
N LYS A 49 17.78 -13.79 5.44
CA LYS A 49 19.15 -13.31 5.69
C LYS A 49 19.92 -13.05 4.39
N ASN A 50 19.30 -13.28 3.23
CA ASN A 50 19.98 -13.28 1.94
C ASN A 50 21.23 -14.19 1.95
N ASP A 51 21.08 -15.41 2.45
CA ASP A 51 22.20 -16.32 2.59
C ASP A 51 22.79 -16.70 1.22
N PRO A 52 24.10 -16.49 0.97
CA PRO A 52 24.71 -16.78 -0.33
C PRO A 52 24.70 -18.27 -0.70
N GLU A 53 24.77 -19.19 0.27
CA GLU A 53 24.71 -20.61 -0.02
C GLU A 53 23.30 -21.05 -0.42
N PHE A 54 22.29 -20.58 0.28
CA PHE A 54 20.89 -20.83 -0.06
C PHE A 54 20.54 -20.26 -1.43
N SER A 55 21.00 -19.04 -1.72
CA SER A 55 20.83 -18.40 -3.04
C SER A 55 21.47 -19.22 -4.17
N ARG A 56 22.69 -19.73 -3.96
CA ARG A 56 23.35 -20.64 -4.92
C ARG A 56 22.60 -21.94 -5.14
N LYS A 57 22.07 -22.54 -4.06
CA LYS A 57 21.28 -23.78 -4.15
C LYS A 57 19.98 -23.57 -4.92
N LEU A 58 19.29 -22.45 -4.71
CA LEU A 58 18.08 -22.08 -5.48
C LEU A 58 18.39 -21.80 -6.95
N ALA A 59 19.53 -21.16 -7.24
CA ALA A 59 19.95 -20.85 -8.60
C ALA A 59 20.43 -22.09 -9.39
N ALA A 60 20.85 -23.17 -8.71
CA ALA A 60 21.53 -24.32 -9.32
C ALA A 60 20.71 -25.08 -10.38
N PHE A 61 19.39 -24.93 -10.38
CA PHE A 61 18.48 -25.59 -11.31
C PHE A 61 17.70 -24.61 -12.20
N ALA A 62 18.15 -23.36 -12.28
CA ALA A 62 17.55 -22.33 -13.14
C ALA A 62 18.60 -21.72 -14.08
N GLU A 63 18.19 -21.45 -15.32
CA GLU A 63 19.01 -20.71 -16.29
C GLU A 63 18.67 -19.22 -16.30
N VAL A 64 17.41 -18.89 -16.00
CA VAL A 64 16.86 -17.53 -16.02
C VAL A 64 16.07 -17.28 -14.74
N TYR A 65 16.18 -16.06 -14.23
CA TYR A 65 15.38 -15.59 -13.11
C TYR A 65 14.31 -14.60 -13.58
N VAL A 66 13.08 -14.81 -13.13
CA VAL A 66 11.96 -13.88 -13.33
C VAL A 66 11.36 -13.54 -11.98
N ASN A 67 11.39 -12.26 -11.60
CA ASN A 67 10.72 -11.78 -10.40
C ASN A 67 9.34 -11.25 -10.76
N ASP A 68 8.30 -11.99 -10.39
CA ASP A 68 6.91 -11.57 -10.53
C ASP A 68 6.24 -11.26 -9.17
N ALA A 69 7.06 -11.07 -8.13
CA ALA A 69 6.63 -10.90 -6.74
C ALA A 69 6.96 -9.51 -6.18
N PHE A 70 6.36 -8.45 -6.76
CA PHE A 70 6.59 -7.05 -6.36
C PHE A 70 6.46 -6.82 -4.84
N GLY A 71 5.47 -7.44 -4.18
CA GLY A 71 5.26 -7.29 -2.74
C GLY A 71 6.43 -7.77 -1.85
N SER A 72 7.31 -8.63 -2.38
CA SER A 72 8.51 -9.11 -1.67
C SER A 72 9.78 -8.38 -2.09
N ALA A 73 9.73 -7.53 -3.13
CA ALA A 73 10.91 -6.91 -3.73
C ALA A 73 11.56 -5.81 -2.86
N HIS A 74 10.86 -5.33 -1.84
CA HIS A 74 11.38 -4.36 -0.88
C HIS A 74 12.43 -4.93 0.09
N ARG A 75 12.62 -6.26 0.09
CA ARG A 75 13.62 -6.92 0.93
C ARG A 75 14.65 -7.61 0.06
N ALA A 76 15.92 -7.46 0.43
CA ALA A 76 16.99 -8.28 -0.10
C ALA A 76 16.92 -9.65 0.59
N HIS A 77 16.14 -10.58 0.05
CA HIS A 77 16.11 -11.98 0.46
C HIS A 77 16.79 -12.85 -0.59
N SER A 78 17.10 -14.10 -0.25
CA SER A 78 17.73 -15.02 -1.20
C SER A 78 16.89 -15.20 -2.47
N SER A 79 15.59 -15.46 -2.34
CA SER A 79 14.71 -15.67 -3.51
C SER A 79 14.42 -14.41 -4.34
N THR A 80 14.56 -13.21 -3.76
CA THR A 80 14.21 -11.93 -4.40
C THR A 80 15.41 -11.13 -4.88
N TYR A 81 16.59 -11.39 -4.34
CA TYR A 81 17.83 -10.65 -4.59
C TYR A 81 19.03 -11.57 -4.80
N GLY A 82 19.23 -12.55 -3.92
CA GLY A 82 20.42 -13.43 -3.99
C GLY A 82 20.46 -14.31 -5.25
N VAL A 83 19.33 -14.87 -5.67
CA VAL A 83 19.25 -15.70 -6.89
C VAL A 83 19.61 -14.93 -8.17
N PRO A 84 19.02 -13.75 -8.48
CA PRO A 84 19.44 -12.98 -9.65
C PRO A 84 20.88 -12.50 -9.57
N GLU A 85 21.40 -12.21 -8.37
CA GLU A 85 22.82 -11.88 -8.17
C GLU A 85 23.73 -13.07 -8.56
N VAL A 86 23.39 -14.29 -8.15
CA VAL A 86 24.15 -15.50 -8.50
C VAL A 86 24.10 -15.80 -10.00
N LEU A 87 22.93 -15.62 -10.63
CA LEU A 87 22.76 -15.89 -12.07
C LEU A 87 23.31 -14.76 -12.95
N GLY A 88 23.58 -13.58 -12.39
CA GLY A 88 24.04 -12.39 -13.12
C GLY A 88 23.00 -11.78 -14.06
N GLN A 89 21.75 -12.25 -13.99
CA GLN A 89 20.64 -11.78 -14.81
C GLN A 89 19.31 -11.95 -14.07
N GLY A 90 18.36 -11.05 -14.34
CA GLY A 90 17.01 -11.13 -13.79
C GLY A 90 16.04 -10.27 -14.58
N ALA A 91 14.86 -10.79 -14.86
CA ALA A 91 13.79 -10.07 -15.54
C ALA A 91 12.61 -9.79 -14.61
N ALA A 92 11.89 -8.69 -14.87
CA ALA A 92 10.57 -8.49 -14.29
C ALA A 92 9.57 -9.42 -14.98
N GLY A 93 8.72 -10.08 -14.19
CA GLY A 93 7.51 -10.72 -14.70
C GLY A 93 6.43 -9.67 -15.05
N LEU A 94 5.29 -10.13 -15.57
CA LEU A 94 4.22 -9.25 -16.05
C LEU A 94 3.51 -8.49 -14.92
N LEU A 95 3.33 -9.10 -13.75
CA LEU A 95 2.77 -8.42 -12.57
C LEU A 95 3.76 -7.36 -12.09
N MET A 96 5.04 -7.71 -11.98
CA MET A 96 6.10 -6.78 -11.60
C MET A 96 6.18 -5.59 -12.56
N GLU A 97 6.23 -5.83 -13.87
CA GLU A 97 6.26 -4.80 -14.91
C GLU A 97 5.07 -3.84 -14.76
N ARG A 98 3.85 -4.37 -14.64
CA ARG A 98 2.63 -3.57 -14.48
C ARG A 98 2.64 -2.73 -13.20
N GLU A 99 3.13 -3.27 -12.08
CA GLU A 99 3.28 -2.54 -10.82
C GLU A 99 4.27 -1.38 -10.98
N LEU A 100 5.45 -1.66 -11.56
CA LEU A 100 6.49 -0.66 -11.78
C LEU A 100 6.02 0.44 -12.74
N GLU A 101 5.35 0.10 -13.84
CA GLU A 101 4.80 1.08 -14.78
C GLU A 101 3.78 1.99 -14.10
N SER A 102 2.83 1.40 -13.36
CA SER A 102 1.75 2.14 -12.71
C SER A 102 2.26 3.06 -11.60
N LEU A 103 3.17 2.57 -10.76
CA LEU A 103 3.77 3.35 -9.68
C LEU A 103 4.72 4.44 -10.22
N SER A 104 5.53 4.11 -11.23
CA SER A 104 6.45 5.07 -11.86
C SER A 104 5.70 6.19 -12.57
N LYS A 105 4.58 5.87 -13.24
CA LYS A 105 3.70 6.88 -13.83
C LYS A 105 3.24 7.90 -12.80
N VAL A 106 2.87 7.43 -11.61
CA VAL A 106 2.35 8.29 -10.53
C VAL A 106 3.46 9.11 -9.86
N LEU A 107 4.66 8.55 -9.69
CA LEU A 107 5.75 9.22 -8.98
C LEU A 107 6.56 10.17 -9.85
N PHE A 108 6.87 9.78 -11.09
CA PHE A 108 7.82 10.52 -11.94
C PHE A 108 7.13 11.34 -13.03
N HIS A 109 5.99 10.87 -13.55
CA HIS A 109 5.29 11.51 -14.66
C HIS A 109 3.76 11.59 -14.47
N PRO A 110 3.25 12.09 -13.32
CA PRO A 110 1.82 12.11 -13.10
C PRO A 110 1.12 13.21 -13.90
N ASP A 111 -0.08 12.92 -14.38
CA ASP A 111 -0.97 13.94 -14.94
C ASP A 111 -1.49 14.83 -13.79
N ARG A 112 -1.33 16.15 -13.93
CA ARG A 112 -1.75 17.14 -12.94
C ARG A 112 -3.17 17.68 -13.19
N PRO A 113 -3.97 17.93 -12.14
CA PRO A 113 -3.60 17.89 -10.71
C PRO A 113 -3.46 16.49 -10.10
N VAL A 114 -2.51 16.33 -9.19
CA VAL A 114 -2.29 15.12 -8.38
C VAL A 114 -2.93 15.31 -7.01
N VAL A 115 -3.84 14.42 -6.65
CA VAL A 115 -4.46 14.35 -5.33
C VAL A 115 -4.03 13.07 -4.64
N ALA A 116 -3.35 13.20 -3.50
CA ALA A 116 -3.01 12.06 -2.66
C ALA A 116 -3.97 11.98 -1.47
N ILE A 117 -4.48 10.80 -1.17
CA ILE A 117 -5.38 10.51 -0.06
C ILE A 117 -4.66 9.55 0.87
N LEU A 118 -4.47 9.96 2.11
CA LEU A 118 -3.79 9.15 3.13
C LEU A 118 -4.68 9.01 4.36
N GLY A 119 -4.80 7.77 4.83
CA GLY A 119 -5.53 7.46 6.04
C GLY A 119 -4.90 6.30 6.80
N GLY A 120 -5.72 5.61 7.59
CA GLY A 120 -5.28 4.59 8.52
C GLY A 120 -5.09 5.12 9.94
N ALA A 121 -4.61 4.24 10.82
CA ALA A 121 -4.57 4.50 12.25
C ALA A 121 -3.33 5.31 12.68
N LYS A 122 -2.16 5.00 12.13
CA LYS A 122 -0.88 5.53 12.61
C LYS A 122 -0.23 6.46 11.60
N VAL A 123 0.24 7.60 12.08
CA VAL A 123 1.12 8.52 11.37
C VAL A 123 2.47 7.85 11.10
N SER A 124 3.03 7.13 12.08
CA SER A 124 4.37 6.51 11.99
C SER A 124 4.57 5.64 10.74
N ASP A 125 3.54 4.88 10.36
CA ASP A 125 3.56 4.00 9.19
C ASP A 125 3.54 4.77 7.84
N LYS A 126 3.28 6.08 7.87
CA LYS A 126 3.01 6.91 6.68
C LYS A 126 3.87 8.16 6.56
N ILE A 127 4.73 8.48 7.54
CA ILE A 127 5.51 9.74 7.56
C ILE A 127 6.25 9.94 6.25
N GLU A 128 7.04 8.96 5.82
CA GLU A 128 7.88 9.09 4.62
C GLU A 128 7.05 9.23 3.35
N VAL A 129 5.90 8.55 3.29
CA VAL A 129 4.95 8.66 2.17
C VAL A 129 4.32 10.05 2.12
N ILE A 130 3.88 10.59 3.27
CA ILE A 130 3.35 11.96 3.36
C ILE A 130 4.44 12.94 2.92
N GLU A 131 5.65 12.81 3.44
CA GLU A 131 6.76 13.70 3.13
C GLU A 131 7.13 13.69 1.66
N ASN A 132 7.07 12.51 1.02
CA ASN A 132 7.31 12.40 -0.40
C ASN A 132 6.16 13.01 -1.22
N PHE A 133 4.91 12.76 -0.85
CA PHE A 133 3.76 13.35 -1.52
C PHE A 133 3.75 14.88 -1.45
N LEU A 134 4.19 15.45 -0.32
CA LEU A 134 4.38 16.91 -0.21
C LEU A 134 5.43 17.47 -1.17
N ASN A 135 6.26 16.65 -1.82
CA ASN A 135 7.21 17.13 -2.82
C ASN A 135 6.59 17.30 -4.20
N PHE A 136 5.48 16.60 -4.52
CA PHE A 136 4.93 16.61 -5.88
C PHE A 136 3.41 16.72 -5.98
N ALA A 137 2.63 16.32 -4.96
CA ALA A 137 1.18 16.39 -5.01
C ALA A 137 0.68 17.85 -5.00
N ASP A 138 -0.41 18.12 -5.72
CA ASP A 138 -1.08 19.42 -5.70
C ASP A 138 -1.98 19.55 -4.45
N ALA A 139 -2.59 18.43 -4.03
CA ALA A 139 -3.33 18.33 -2.78
C ALA A 139 -3.05 17.00 -2.06
N VAL A 140 -3.03 17.06 -0.73
CA VAL A 140 -2.94 15.88 0.16
C VAL A 140 -4.15 15.91 1.11
N LEU A 141 -4.96 14.86 1.07
CA LEU A 141 -6.15 14.68 1.89
C LEU A 141 -5.82 13.67 2.99
N LEU A 142 -5.80 14.12 4.24
CA LEU A 142 -5.51 13.26 5.39
C LEU A 142 -6.81 12.89 6.11
N GLY A 143 -7.00 11.60 6.41
CA GLY A 143 -8.13 11.10 7.21
C GLY A 143 -7.70 9.99 8.18
N GLY A 144 -8.67 9.24 8.69
CA GLY A 144 -8.41 8.13 9.61
C GLY A 144 -7.93 8.58 11.00
N GLY A 145 -7.51 7.61 11.81
CA GLY A 145 -7.01 7.84 13.17
C GLY A 145 -5.76 8.72 13.20
N MET A 146 -4.94 8.67 12.14
CA MET A 146 -3.71 9.46 12.07
C MET A 146 -3.96 10.98 12.05
N ALA A 147 -5.12 11.44 11.57
CA ALA A 147 -5.46 12.86 11.50
C ALA A 147 -5.50 13.52 12.89
N TYR A 148 -5.84 12.78 13.95
CA TYR A 148 -5.94 13.32 15.30
C TYR A 148 -4.58 13.70 15.91
N THR A 149 -3.49 13.04 15.50
CA THR A 149 -2.13 13.48 15.88
C THR A 149 -1.82 14.87 15.29
N PHE A 150 -2.29 15.17 14.07
CA PHE A 150 -2.14 16.51 13.47
C PHE A 150 -2.99 17.56 14.19
N PHE A 151 -4.22 17.22 14.58
CA PHE A 151 -5.04 18.13 15.37
C PHE A 151 -4.47 18.39 16.76
N LYS A 152 -3.94 17.35 17.42
CA LYS A 152 -3.26 17.50 18.70
C LYS A 152 -2.00 18.38 18.58
N ALA A 153 -1.25 18.23 17.48
CA ALA A 153 -0.09 19.08 17.17
C ALA A 153 -0.48 20.55 16.95
N GLN A 154 -1.70 20.84 16.50
CA GLN A 154 -2.30 22.17 16.39
C GLN A 154 -2.90 22.68 17.71
N GLY A 155 -2.81 21.92 18.80
CA GLY A 155 -3.36 22.29 20.12
C GLY A 155 -4.85 22.03 20.28
N LYS A 156 -5.49 21.28 19.38
CA LYS A 156 -6.92 20.96 19.48
C LYS A 156 -7.21 19.85 20.48
N ASN A 157 -8.43 19.86 21.02
CA ASN A 157 -8.96 18.72 21.75
C ASN A 157 -9.31 17.59 20.78
N ILE A 158 -8.99 16.36 21.15
CA ILE A 158 -9.30 15.17 20.35
C ILE A 158 -10.06 14.11 21.17
N GLY A 159 -10.43 14.42 22.43
CA GLY A 159 -11.00 13.45 23.36
C GLY A 159 -10.11 12.21 23.51
N LYS A 160 -10.71 11.03 23.34
CA LYS A 160 -10.05 9.71 23.34
C LYS A 160 -9.63 9.23 21.94
N SER A 161 -9.63 10.11 20.95
CA SER A 161 -9.19 9.73 19.59
C SER A 161 -7.73 9.29 19.59
N LEU A 162 -7.36 8.48 18.60
CA LEU A 162 -6.03 7.88 18.51
C LEU A 162 -4.93 8.95 18.44
N LEU A 163 -3.86 8.75 19.21
CA LEU A 163 -2.77 9.72 19.30
C LEU A 163 -1.42 9.02 19.38
N GLU A 164 -0.49 9.45 18.52
CA GLU A 164 0.94 9.13 18.65
C GLU A 164 1.68 10.34 19.22
N ALA A 165 1.76 10.40 20.55
CA ALA A 165 2.31 11.55 21.27
C ALA A 165 3.78 11.82 20.94
N ASP A 166 4.56 10.79 20.60
CA ASP A 166 5.96 10.89 20.18
C ASP A 166 6.13 11.39 18.74
N LYS A 167 5.03 11.55 17.97
CA LYS A 167 5.03 12.03 16.58
C LYS A 167 4.47 13.45 16.43
N LEU A 168 4.19 14.16 17.52
CA LEU A 168 3.64 15.52 17.45
C LEU A 168 4.56 16.50 16.71
N ASP A 169 5.87 16.44 16.95
CA ASP A 169 6.81 17.34 16.26
C ASP A 169 6.95 17.01 14.78
N VAL A 170 6.86 15.73 14.42
CA VAL A 170 6.79 15.29 13.02
C VAL A 170 5.53 15.84 12.35
N ALA A 171 4.37 15.72 13.00
CA ALA A 171 3.11 16.25 12.46
C ALA A 171 3.19 17.77 12.24
N LYS A 172 3.82 18.54 13.15
CA LYS A 172 4.07 19.98 12.95
C LYS A 172 4.97 20.23 11.75
N ALA A 173 6.08 19.51 11.64
CA ALA A 173 7.01 19.65 10.51
C ALA A 173 6.33 19.37 9.16
N VAL A 174 5.44 18.37 9.10
CA VAL A 174 4.62 18.08 7.91
C VAL A 174 3.67 19.23 7.58
N LEU A 175 2.97 19.79 8.57
CA LEU A 175 2.08 20.95 8.39
C LEU A 175 2.84 22.17 7.84
N ASP A 176 4.04 22.44 8.36
CA ASP A 176 4.87 23.57 7.94
C ASP A 176 5.51 23.34 6.57
N LYS A 177 5.91 22.09 6.27
CA LYS A 177 6.39 21.69 4.95
C LYS A 177 5.30 21.86 3.88
N ALA A 178 4.05 21.47 4.17
CA ALA A 178 2.94 21.66 3.26
C ALA A 178 2.71 23.14 2.94
N LYS A 179 2.71 24.01 3.97
CA LYS A 179 2.58 25.46 3.80
C LYS A 179 3.72 26.05 2.99
N SER A 180 4.97 25.71 3.31
CA SER A 180 6.14 26.27 2.63
C SER A 180 6.24 25.85 1.16
N ARG A 181 5.73 24.67 0.81
CA ARG A 181 5.65 24.19 -0.59
C ARG A 181 4.38 24.61 -1.32
N GLY A 182 3.43 25.26 -0.65
CA GLY A 182 2.15 25.63 -1.23
C GLY A 182 1.26 24.43 -1.58
N VAL A 183 1.51 23.26 -0.97
CA VAL A 183 0.69 22.05 -1.18
C VAL A 183 -0.59 22.19 -0.38
N LYS A 184 -1.73 21.90 -0.99
CA LYS A 184 -3.03 21.97 -0.34
C LYS A 184 -3.22 20.76 0.58
N LEU A 185 -2.87 20.89 1.85
CA LEU A 185 -3.07 19.86 2.86
C LEU A 185 -4.44 20.01 3.53
N LEU A 186 -5.36 19.08 3.27
CA LEU A 186 -6.70 19.06 3.86
C LEU A 186 -6.76 18.05 5.01
N LEU A 187 -7.13 18.55 6.18
CA LEU A 187 -7.52 17.75 7.33
C LEU A 187 -9.06 17.75 7.46
N PRO A 188 -9.66 16.75 8.12
CA PRO A 188 -11.12 16.70 8.28
C PRO A 188 -11.66 17.88 9.09
N VAL A 189 -12.78 18.46 8.66
CA VAL A 189 -13.41 19.59 9.37
C VAL A 189 -14.50 19.15 10.35
N ASP A 190 -15.04 17.96 10.12
CA ASP A 190 -16.05 17.30 10.94
C ASP A 190 -15.83 15.78 10.95
N HIS A 191 -16.35 15.14 11.99
CA HIS A 191 -16.04 13.76 12.32
C HIS A 191 -17.30 13.05 12.81
N VAL A 192 -17.41 11.77 12.48
CA VAL A 192 -18.32 10.87 13.19
C VAL A 192 -17.62 10.41 14.47
N VAL A 193 -18.18 10.79 15.61
CA VAL A 193 -17.65 10.49 16.93
C VAL A 193 -18.55 9.50 17.68
N ALA A 194 -17.96 8.70 18.55
CA ALA A 194 -18.65 7.78 19.45
C ALA A 194 -17.90 7.65 20.79
N PRO A 195 -18.56 7.22 21.88
CA PRO A 195 -17.89 6.97 23.16
C PRO A 195 -17.03 5.70 23.17
N LYS A 196 -17.27 4.77 22.23
CA LYS A 196 -16.58 3.47 22.09
C LYS A 196 -16.47 3.05 20.64
N LEU A 197 -15.46 2.23 20.34
CA LEU A 197 -15.27 1.59 19.03
C LEU A 197 -15.98 0.23 18.98
N GLU A 198 -17.31 0.25 18.91
CA GLU A 198 -18.16 -0.95 18.86
C GLU A 198 -19.37 -0.68 17.94
N ALA A 199 -19.98 -1.73 17.39
CA ALA A 199 -21.22 -1.59 16.62
C ALA A 199 -22.42 -1.28 17.53
N GLY A 200 -23.43 -0.58 17.01
CA GLY A 200 -24.67 -0.28 17.72
C GLY A 200 -24.55 0.81 18.80
N VAL A 201 -23.45 1.56 18.83
CA VAL A 201 -23.24 2.68 19.76
C VAL A 201 -23.84 3.97 19.22
N GLU A 202 -24.16 4.91 20.11
CA GLU A 202 -24.58 6.26 19.71
C GLU A 202 -23.44 6.96 18.96
N THR A 203 -23.76 7.53 17.79
CA THR A 203 -22.83 8.34 17.00
C THR A 203 -23.33 9.76 16.87
N ARG A 204 -22.41 10.73 16.83
CA ARG A 204 -22.72 12.14 16.52
C ARG A 204 -21.77 12.65 15.45
N VAL A 205 -22.20 13.65 14.69
CA VAL A 205 -21.30 14.46 13.87
C VAL A 205 -20.90 15.68 14.69
N GLN A 206 -19.60 15.90 14.83
CA GLN A 206 -19.03 17.04 15.56
C GLN A 206 -17.94 17.69 14.71
N SER A 207 -17.77 19.00 14.83
CA SER A 207 -16.55 19.63 14.34
C SER A 207 -15.36 19.17 15.18
N VAL A 208 -14.14 19.30 14.64
CA VAL A 208 -12.93 18.94 15.39
C VAL A 208 -12.78 19.71 16.71
N ASP A 209 -13.34 20.92 16.79
CA ASP A 209 -13.24 21.78 17.97
C ASP A 209 -14.28 21.44 19.05
N GLU A 210 -15.21 20.52 18.76
CA GLU A 210 -16.35 20.16 19.61
C GLU A 210 -16.34 18.67 20.05
N ILE A 211 -15.24 17.94 19.82
CA ILE A 211 -15.13 16.54 20.24
C ILE A 211 -15.14 16.46 21.78
N PRO A 212 -16.11 15.76 22.40
CA PRO A 212 -16.14 15.59 23.86
C PRO A 212 -14.95 14.79 24.39
N ASP A 213 -14.52 15.09 25.63
CA ASP A 213 -13.35 14.47 26.25
C ASP A 213 -13.45 12.94 26.36
N ASP A 214 -14.66 12.41 26.52
CA ASP A 214 -14.92 11.00 26.69
C ASP A 214 -15.22 10.25 25.39
N TRP A 215 -15.25 10.96 24.25
CA TRP A 215 -15.56 10.45 22.90
C TRP A 215 -14.31 10.38 22.03
N MET A 216 -14.39 9.60 20.96
CA MET A 216 -13.34 9.46 19.95
C MET A 216 -13.94 9.61 18.55
N GLY A 217 -13.19 10.21 17.64
CA GLY A 217 -13.56 10.27 16.23
C GLY A 217 -13.14 9.01 15.50
N LEU A 218 -14.05 8.46 14.70
CA LEU A 218 -13.93 7.12 14.10
C LEU A 218 -14.15 7.12 12.58
N ASP A 219 -14.68 8.19 12.01
CA ASP A 219 -14.81 8.39 10.56
C ASP A 219 -14.86 9.90 10.24
N ILE A 220 -14.64 10.26 9.00
CA ILE A 220 -14.83 11.65 8.54
C ILE A 220 -16.32 11.98 8.43
N GLY A 221 -16.66 13.23 8.76
CA GLY A 221 -18.03 13.72 8.69
C GLY A 221 -18.46 14.14 7.28
N PRO A 222 -19.76 14.43 7.08
CA PRO A 222 -20.33 14.78 5.78
C PRO A 222 -19.71 16.03 5.14
N LYS A 223 -19.32 17.05 5.91
CA LYS A 223 -18.69 18.25 5.33
C LYS A 223 -17.29 17.94 4.82
N THR A 224 -16.56 17.07 5.51
CA THR A 224 -15.25 16.60 5.06
C THR A 224 -15.37 15.78 3.79
N ILE A 225 -16.37 14.89 3.70
CA ILE A 225 -16.65 14.11 2.50
C ILE A 225 -16.87 15.05 1.30
N GLU A 226 -17.70 16.09 1.46
CA GLU A 226 -17.96 17.08 0.40
C GLU A 226 -16.67 17.80 -0.04
N GLN A 227 -15.83 18.21 0.91
CA GLN A 227 -14.55 18.86 0.60
C GLN A 227 -13.57 17.92 -0.12
N PHE A 228 -13.50 16.67 0.30
CA PHE A 228 -12.65 15.67 -0.34
C PHE A 228 -13.15 15.38 -1.75
N GLU A 229 -14.47 15.24 -1.93
CA GLU A 229 -15.09 15.06 -3.23
C GLU A 229 -14.78 16.20 -4.19
N ALA A 230 -14.94 17.44 -3.74
CA ALA A 230 -14.64 18.62 -4.55
C ALA A 230 -13.17 18.70 -4.97
N GLU A 231 -12.23 18.22 -4.14
CA GLU A 231 -10.82 18.21 -4.48
C GLU A 231 -10.46 17.05 -5.41
N ILE A 232 -10.97 15.84 -5.15
CA ILE A 232 -10.75 14.66 -5.98
C ILE A 232 -11.33 14.86 -7.40
N ALA A 233 -12.46 15.54 -7.53
CA ALA A 233 -13.09 15.81 -8.83
C ALA A 233 -12.21 16.64 -9.79
N LYS A 234 -11.22 17.38 -9.27
CA LYS A 234 -10.27 18.16 -10.08
C LYS A 234 -9.05 17.36 -10.51
N ALA A 235 -8.82 16.19 -9.91
CA ALA A 235 -7.61 15.41 -10.13
C ALA A 235 -7.55 14.85 -11.55
N LYS A 236 -6.33 14.71 -12.07
CA LYS A 236 -6.02 13.83 -13.20
C LYS A 236 -5.27 12.57 -12.76
N THR A 237 -4.58 12.64 -11.61
CA THR A 237 -3.98 11.49 -10.94
C THR A 237 -4.42 11.46 -9.49
N ILE A 238 -4.88 10.29 -9.03
CA ILE A 238 -5.28 10.05 -7.64
C ILE A 238 -4.41 8.93 -7.08
N ILE A 239 -3.87 9.14 -5.89
CA ILE A 239 -3.19 8.11 -5.11
C ILE A 239 -3.97 7.94 -3.82
N TRP A 240 -4.35 6.73 -3.46
CA TRP A 240 -5.04 6.49 -2.19
C TRP A 240 -4.43 5.33 -1.43
N ASN A 241 -4.03 5.61 -0.18
CA ASN A 241 -3.49 4.63 0.76
C ASN A 241 -3.98 4.86 2.19
N GLY A 242 -4.75 3.92 2.71
CA GLY A 242 -5.34 3.93 4.05
C GLY A 242 -6.79 4.46 4.08
N PRO A 243 -7.70 3.80 4.81
CA PRO A 243 -9.10 4.24 4.94
C PRO A 243 -9.20 5.52 5.78
N VAL A 244 -10.28 6.28 5.60
CA VAL A 244 -10.51 7.55 6.31
C VAL A 244 -11.33 7.39 7.59
N GLY A 245 -11.72 6.16 7.93
CA GLY A 245 -12.45 5.77 9.13
C GLY A 245 -12.33 4.27 9.41
N VAL A 246 -12.93 3.79 10.50
CA VAL A 246 -12.91 2.37 10.91
C VAL A 246 -13.98 1.58 10.14
N PHE A 247 -13.71 1.37 8.85
CA PHE A 247 -14.68 0.89 7.87
C PHE A 247 -15.16 -0.56 8.06
N GLU A 248 -14.53 -1.30 8.98
CA GLU A 248 -14.95 -2.62 9.45
C GLU A 248 -16.32 -2.56 10.16
N ILE A 249 -16.65 -1.43 10.77
CA ILE A 249 -17.92 -1.16 11.45
C ILE A 249 -18.76 -0.22 10.57
N ASP A 250 -19.99 -0.61 10.25
CA ASP A 250 -20.80 0.07 9.24
C ASP A 250 -21.14 1.53 9.61
N GLU A 251 -21.29 1.81 10.91
CA GLU A 251 -21.48 3.16 11.45
C GLU A 251 -20.31 4.11 11.14
N PHE A 252 -19.10 3.55 10.99
CA PHE A 252 -17.84 4.29 10.76
C PHE A 252 -17.24 4.02 9.37
N ALA A 253 -18.02 3.45 8.45
CA ALA A 253 -17.59 3.11 7.10
C ALA A 253 -17.98 4.17 6.05
N LYS A 254 -18.88 5.11 6.38
CA LYS A 254 -19.52 6.00 5.41
C LYS A 254 -18.52 6.88 4.66
N GLY A 255 -17.57 7.47 5.37
CA GLY A 255 -16.51 8.30 4.79
C GLY A 255 -15.62 7.51 3.85
N THR A 256 -15.16 6.34 4.29
CA THR A 256 -14.32 5.46 3.46
C THR A 256 -15.06 4.98 2.20
N MET A 257 -16.35 4.61 2.32
CA MET A 257 -17.16 4.20 1.17
C MET A 257 -17.44 5.38 0.23
N ALA A 258 -17.63 6.58 0.75
CA ALA A 258 -17.83 7.78 -0.05
C ALA A 258 -16.55 8.11 -0.86
N VAL A 259 -15.39 8.12 -0.20
CA VAL A 259 -14.10 8.32 -0.87
C VAL A 259 -13.88 7.27 -1.96
N ALA A 260 -14.14 5.99 -1.69
CA ALA A 260 -14.00 4.93 -2.70
C ALA A 260 -14.88 5.19 -3.94
N LYS A 261 -16.14 5.58 -3.74
CA LYS A 261 -17.07 5.88 -4.84
C LYS A 261 -16.65 7.12 -5.63
N VAL A 262 -16.20 8.17 -4.96
CA VAL A 262 -15.71 9.40 -5.60
C VAL A 262 -14.47 9.09 -6.45
N VAL A 263 -13.49 8.40 -5.89
CA VAL A 263 -12.27 8.01 -6.62
C VAL A 263 -12.60 7.17 -7.84
N ALA A 264 -13.52 6.22 -7.71
CA ALA A 264 -13.95 5.37 -8.82
C ALA A 264 -14.76 6.11 -9.91
N ASN A 265 -15.38 7.24 -9.60
CA ASN A 265 -16.14 8.04 -10.57
C ASN A 265 -15.33 9.23 -11.13
N ALA A 266 -14.13 9.47 -10.61
CA ALA A 266 -13.26 10.54 -11.09
C ALA A 266 -12.74 10.22 -12.50
N LYS A 267 -12.64 11.25 -13.35
CA LYS A 267 -12.03 11.14 -14.69
C LYS A 267 -10.50 11.26 -14.60
N ALA A 268 -9.91 10.44 -13.75
CA ALA A 268 -8.50 10.48 -13.36
C ALA A 268 -7.91 9.07 -13.38
N PHE A 269 -6.60 8.95 -13.57
CA PHE A 269 -5.92 7.70 -13.26
C PHE A 269 -5.86 7.54 -11.74
N SER A 270 -6.39 6.44 -11.21
CA SER A 270 -6.39 6.17 -9.77
C SER A 270 -5.48 4.98 -9.43
N LEU A 271 -4.55 5.18 -8.49
CA LEU A 271 -3.70 4.15 -7.93
C LEU A 271 -4.09 3.93 -6.47
N ILE A 272 -4.49 2.70 -6.14
CA ILE A 272 -4.85 2.28 -4.79
C ILE A 272 -3.77 1.36 -4.25
N GLY A 273 -3.24 1.69 -3.07
CA GLY A 273 -2.25 0.87 -2.37
C GLY A 273 -2.66 0.56 -0.94
N GLY A 274 -2.11 -0.52 -0.38
CA GLY A 274 -2.36 -0.97 1.00
C GLY A 274 -3.59 -1.86 1.13
N GLY A 275 -3.46 -2.96 1.89
CA GLY A 275 -4.51 -3.99 2.02
C GLY A 275 -5.87 -3.46 2.47
N ASP A 276 -5.89 -2.45 3.36
CA ASP A 276 -7.13 -1.87 3.88
C ASP A 276 -7.87 -1.06 2.80
N SER A 277 -7.16 -0.25 2.01
CA SER A 277 -7.76 0.47 0.89
C SER A 277 -8.30 -0.47 -0.19
N ILE A 278 -7.59 -1.58 -0.47
CA ILE A 278 -8.04 -2.62 -1.40
C ILE A 278 -9.34 -3.26 -0.89
N SER A 279 -9.39 -3.56 0.40
CA SER A 279 -10.58 -4.12 1.05
C SER A 279 -11.74 -3.12 1.03
N ALA A 280 -11.46 -1.83 1.22
CA ALA A 280 -12.44 -0.77 1.14
C ALA A 280 -13.05 -0.61 -0.27
N VAL A 281 -12.23 -0.58 -1.33
CA VAL A 281 -12.76 -0.49 -2.72
C VAL A 281 -13.57 -1.73 -3.10
N LYS A 282 -13.18 -2.91 -2.59
CA LYS A 282 -13.94 -4.15 -2.77
C LYS A 282 -15.27 -4.11 -2.03
N LYS A 283 -15.29 -3.67 -0.77
CA LYS A 283 -16.53 -3.48 0.03
C LYS A 283 -17.45 -2.46 -0.64
N ALA A 284 -16.89 -1.41 -1.25
CA ALA A 284 -17.65 -0.41 -1.99
C ALA A 284 -18.18 -0.90 -3.36
N GLY A 285 -17.71 -2.05 -3.87
CA GLY A 285 -18.14 -2.61 -5.15
C GLY A 285 -17.64 -1.82 -6.37
N VAL A 286 -16.47 -1.18 -6.25
CA VAL A 286 -15.94 -0.28 -7.30
C VAL A 286 -14.59 -0.70 -7.89
N THR A 287 -14.13 -1.92 -7.58
CA THR A 287 -12.84 -2.47 -8.03
C THR A 287 -12.61 -2.29 -9.54
N ASP A 288 -13.62 -2.56 -10.37
CA ASP A 288 -13.50 -2.53 -11.84
C ASP A 288 -13.35 -1.12 -12.43
N LYS A 289 -13.53 -0.08 -11.61
CA LYS A 289 -13.42 1.34 -12.00
C LYS A 289 -12.10 1.97 -11.56
N ILE A 290 -11.24 1.23 -10.87
CA ILE A 290 -9.96 1.73 -10.39
C ILE A 290 -8.89 1.54 -11.47
N GLY A 291 -8.04 2.55 -11.67
CA GLY A 291 -6.98 2.51 -12.69
C GLY A 291 -5.93 1.44 -12.43
N HIS A 292 -5.41 1.38 -11.20
CA HIS A 292 -4.49 0.34 -10.74
C HIS A 292 -4.70 0.03 -9.26
N ILE A 293 -4.80 -1.26 -8.94
CA ILE A 293 -4.82 -1.76 -7.56
C ILE A 293 -3.50 -2.46 -7.31
N SER A 294 -2.65 -1.84 -6.49
CA SER A 294 -1.33 -2.37 -6.19
C SER A 294 -1.40 -3.48 -5.16
N THR A 295 -0.83 -4.63 -5.51
CA THR A 295 -0.75 -5.84 -4.69
C THR A 295 0.54 -5.91 -3.85
N GLY A 296 1.39 -4.88 -3.95
CA GLY A 296 2.70 -4.85 -3.29
C GLY A 296 2.70 -4.60 -1.79
N GLY A 297 1.57 -4.21 -1.19
CA GLY A 297 1.48 -3.96 0.24
C GLY A 297 2.53 -2.96 0.74
N GLY A 298 3.47 -3.42 1.57
CA GLY A 298 4.59 -2.61 2.07
C GLY A 298 5.55 -2.17 0.97
N ALA A 299 5.80 -2.99 -0.05
CA ALA A 299 6.68 -2.61 -1.17
C ALA A 299 6.12 -1.41 -1.95
N SER A 300 4.80 -1.35 -2.15
CA SER A 300 4.16 -0.20 -2.78
C SER A 300 4.33 1.07 -1.95
N LEU A 301 4.27 0.96 -0.63
CA LEU A 301 4.46 2.09 0.28
C LEU A 301 5.89 2.61 0.25
N GLU A 302 6.88 1.72 0.34
CA GLU A 302 8.30 2.10 0.28
C GLU A 302 8.62 2.74 -1.09
N PHE A 303 8.10 2.18 -2.18
CA PHE A 303 8.25 2.77 -3.51
C PHE A 303 7.58 4.15 -3.59
N LEU A 304 6.36 4.31 -3.04
CA LEU A 304 5.65 5.59 -2.97
C LEU A 304 6.31 6.61 -2.03
N ALA A 305 7.13 6.16 -1.08
CA ALA A 305 8.01 7.01 -0.29
C ALA A 305 9.27 7.45 -1.06
N GLY A 306 9.47 6.96 -2.28
CA GLY A 306 10.64 7.24 -3.11
C GLY A 306 11.84 6.35 -2.79
N GLN A 307 11.65 5.26 -2.04
CA GLN A 307 12.70 4.32 -1.74
C GLN A 307 13.00 3.41 -2.94
N LYS A 308 14.26 2.99 -3.02
CA LYS A 308 14.72 1.96 -3.94
C LYS A 308 14.41 0.58 -3.36
N LEU A 309 13.85 -0.31 -4.18
CA LEU A 309 13.52 -1.67 -3.77
C LEU A 309 14.63 -2.63 -4.23
N PRO A 310 15.33 -3.34 -3.32
CA PRO A 310 16.46 -4.19 -3.69
C PRO A 310 16.14 -5.23 -4.77
N GLY A 311 14.98 -5.89 -4.66
CA GLY A 311 14.52 -6.91 -5.61
C GLY A 311 14.07 -6.35 -6.97
N VAL A 312 13.97 -5.02 -7.11
CA VAL A 312 13.77 -4.32 -8.38
C VAL A 312 15.12 -3.85 -8.94
N GLU A 313 15.99 -3.26 -8.11
CA GLU A 313 17.30 -2.75 -8.54
C GLU A 313 18.23 -3.85 -9.06
N ILE A 314 18.09 -5.08 -8.55
CA ILE A 314 18.88 -6.23 -9.02
C ILE A 314 18.46 -6.74 -10.40
N LEU A 315 17.30 -6.31 -10.91
CA LEU A 315 16.82 -6.74 -12.23
C LEU A 315 17.61 -6.04 -13.34
N THR A 316 17.80 -6.74 -14.45
CA THR A 316 18.57 -6.26 -15.59
C THR A 316 17.82 -5.12 -16.31
N GLU A 317 18.52 -4.03 -16.59
CA GLU A 317 17.96 -2.94 -17.41
C GLU A 317 17.60 -3.42 -18.81
N LYS A 318 16.45 -2.96 -19.29
CA LYS A 318 16.00 -3.20 -20.67
C LYS A 318 16.95 -2.47 -21.61
N LYS A 319 17.70 -3.23 -22.41
CA LYS A 319 18.54 -2.70 -23.50
C LYS A 319 17.70 -2.15 -24.65
#